data_AF-A0A560DZ81-F1
#
_entry.id   AF-A0A560DZ81-F1
#
_cell.length_a   1.000
_cell.length_b   1.000
_cell.length_c   1.000
_cell.angle_alpha   90.00
_cell.angle_beta   90.00
_cell.angle_gamma   90.00
#
_symmetry.space_group_name_H-M   'P 1'
#
loop_
_entity.id
_entity.type
_entity.pdbx_description
1 polymer ?
#
loop_
_entity_poly.entity_id
_entity_poly.type
_entity_poly.pdbx_seq_one_letter_code
_entity_poly.pdbx_strand_id
1 'polypeptide(L)'
;MTPSIKATSTELTGGAGFTYEDTVVAYYLTALLREEHAAGQSGVVISVAVQQSGHGHPMDDVVVEFEDTAGKRPLALQVKRSLRIT
;
A
#
# COMPACT_ATOMS: atom_id res chain seq x y z
N MET A 1 10.86 -29.04 14.36
CA MET A 1 11.68 -27.86 14.00
C MET A 1 10.92 -27.12 12.91
N THR A 2 10.09 -26.15 13.30
CA THR A 2 9.18 -25.44 12.40
C THR A 2 9.97 -24.34 11.68
N PRO A 3 9.93 -24.24 10.34
CA PRO A 3 10.71 -23.22 9.64
C PRO A 3 10.13 -21.83 9.96
N SER A 4 10.99 -20.94 10.45
CA SER A 4 10.70 -19.51 10.58
C SER A 4 10.71 -18.90 9.18
N ILE A 5 9.54 -18.50 8.67
CA ILE A 5 9.45 -17.73 7.43
C ILE A 5 9.98 -16.33 7.75
N LYS A 6 11.24 -16.10 7.38
CA LYS A 6 11.87 -14.78 7.45
C LYS A 6 11.12 -13.86 6.49
N ALA A 7 10.52 -12.78 7.00
CA ALA A 7 9.99 -11.73 6.15
C ALA A 7 11.15 -11.19 5.29
N THR A 8 11.07 -11.41 3.98
CA THR A 8 12.07 -10.91 3.04
C THR A 8 11.87 -9.40 2.93
N SER A 9 12.88 -8.62 3.35
CA SER A 9 12.88 -7.17 3.16
C SER A 9 12.75 -6.84 1.67
N THR A 10 11.83 -5.94 1.32
CA THR A 10 11.63 -5.45 -0.05
C THR A 10 12.91 -4.78 -0.60
N GLU A 11 13.80 -4.30 0.27
CA GLU A 11 15.12 -3.79 -0.13
C GLU A 11 16.02 -4.86 -0.78
N LEU A 12 15.79 -6.15 -0.52
CA LEU A 12 16.63 -7.25 -0.97
C LEU A 12 16.25 -7.81 -2.35
N THR A 13 15.12 -7.40 -2.93
CA THR A 13 14.61 -7.93 -4.21
C THR A 13 14.90 -7.01 -5.40
N GLY A 14 15.89 -6.11 -5.31
CA GLY A 14 16.26 -5.22 -6.43
C GLY A 14 16.55 -5.94 -7.77
N GLY A 15 16.80 -7.25 -7.76
CA GLY A 15 16.95 -8.08 -8.97
C GLY A 15 15.66 -8.70 -9.55
N ALA A 16 14.51 -8.64 -8.84
CA ALA A 16 13.26 -9.29 -9.27
C ALA A 16 12.38 -8.40 -10.18
N GLY A 17 12.68 -7.11 -10.28
CA GLY A 17 11.84 -6.12 -10.95
C GLY A 17 10.68 -5.62 -10.07
N PHE A 18 10.08 -4.50 -10.45
CA PHE A 18 8.94 -3.91 -9.75
C PHE A 18 7.64 -4.62 -10.13
N THR A 19 6.77 -4.81 -9.15
CA THR A 19 5.40 -5.30 -9.31
C THR A 19 4.42 -4.15 -9.62
N TYR A 20 3.20 -4.50 -10.02
CA TYR A 20 2.13 -3.49 -10.16
C TYR A 20 1.77 -2.86 -8.81
N GLU A 21 1.89 -3.61 -7.71
CA GLU A 21 1.73 -3.10 -6.35
C GLU A 21 2.74 -2.02 -6.02
N ASP A 22 4.02 -2.21 -6.38
CA ASP A 22 5.07 -1.20 -6.18
C ASP A 22 4.74 0.12 -6.90
N THR A 23 4.05 0.05 -8.04
CA THR A 23 3.61 1.25 -8.76
C THR A 23 2.51 2.00 -7.99
N VAL A 24 1.56 1.27 -7.42
CA VAL A 24 0.49 1.86 -6.58
C VAL A 24 1.09 2.47 -5.31
N VAL A 25 2.04 1.78 -4.68
CA VAL A 25 2.76 2.30 -3.51
C VAL A 25 3.53 3.57 -3.86
N ALA A 26 4.29 3.57 -4.96
CA ALA A 26 5.03 4.75 -5.42
C ALA A 26 4.12 5.95 -5.70
N TYR A 27 2.93 5.71 -6.27
CA TYR A 27 1.92 6.76 -6.48
C TYR A 27 1.52 7.43 -5.16
N TYR A 28 1.16 6.65 -4.14
CA TYR A 28 0.73 7.22 -2.86
C TYR A 28 1.88 7.78 -2.03
N LEU A 29 3.08 7.21 -2.11
CA LEU A 29 4.27 7.82 -1.51
C LEU A 29 4.59 9.17 -2.14
N THR A 30 4.43 9.29 -3.47
CA THR A 30 4.59 10.58 -4.15
C THR A 30 3.55 11.57 -3.67
N ALA A 31 2.28 11.15 -3.52
CA ALA A 31 1.23 12.00 -2.98
C ALA A 31 1.52 12.43 -1.53
N LEU A 32 2.01 11.54 -0.68
CA LEU A 32 2.44 11.85 0.69
C LEU A 32 3.54 12.92 0.69
N LEU A 33 4.58 12.75 -0.13
CA LEU A 33 5.70 13.69 -0.20
C LEU A 33 5.32 15.05 -0.79
N ARG A 34 4.27 15.11 -1.60
CA ARG A 34 3.77 16.34 -2.21
C ARG A 34 2.63 16.97 -1.42
N GLU A 35 2.23 16.37 -0.30
CA GLU A 35 1.06 16.76 0.49
C GLU A 35 -0.21 16.84 -0.39
N GLU A 36 -0.33 15.91 -1.35
CA GLU A 36 -1.44 15.83 -2.28
C GLU A 36 -2.58 14.94 -1.75
N HIS A 37 -3.73 15.06 -2.41
CA HIS A 37 -4.92 14.32 -2.03
C HIS A 37 -4.79 12.82 -2.36
N ALA A 38 -5.35 11.98 -1.48
CA ALA A 38 -5.52 10.56 -1.79
C ALA A 38 -6.50 10.39 -2.97
N ALA A 39 -6.26 9.42 -3.85
CA ALA A 39 -7.07 9.26 -5.06
C ALA A 39 -8.55 9.03 -4.72
N GLY A 40 -9.43 9.84 -5.32
CA GLY A 40 -10.88 9.77 -5.07
C GLY A 40 -11.32 10.28 -3.71
N GLN A 41 -10.41 10.88 -2.91
CA GLN A 41 -10.73 11.45 -1.60
C GLN A 41 -10.49 12.96 -1.59
N SER A 42 -11.18 13.65 -0.68
CA SER A 42 -11.01 15.08 -0.44
C SER A 42 -9.83 15.44 0.47
N GLY A 43 -9.21 14.44 1.12
CA GLY A 43 -8.15 14.66 2.10
C GLY A 43 -6.74 14.37 1.61
N VAL A 44 -5.77 14.96 2.29
CA VAL A 44 -4.34 14.85 2.01
C VAL A 44 -3.77 13.56 2.58
N VAL A 45 -2.89 12.90 1.83
CA VAL A 45 -2.20 11.68 2.31
C VAL A 45 -1.27 12.04 3.47
N ILE A 46 -1.40 11.33 4.58
CA ILE A 46 -0.58 11.54 5.79
C ILE A 46 0.24 10.30 6.18
N SER A 47 -0.15 9.10 5.71
CA SER A 47 0.64 7.89 5.90
C SER A 47 0.37 6.89 4.77
N VAL A 48 1.38 6.07 4.46
CA VAL A 48 1.29 4.96 3.51
C VAL A 48 1.99 3.76 4.14
N ALA A 49 1.27 2.64 4.27
CA ALA A 49 1.78 1.40 4.81
C ALA A 49 1.59 0.27 3.78
N VAL A 50 2.67 -0.48 3.53
CA VAL A 50 2.66 -1.68 2.67
C VAL A 50 2.60 -2.90 3.57
N GLN A 51 1.65 -3.80 3.34
CA GLN A 51 1.54 -5.05 4.09
C GLN A 51 2.49 -6.10 3.49
N GLN A 52 3.59 -6.38 4.18
CA GLN A 52 4.43 -7.53 3.83
C GLN A 52 3.74 -8.82 4.26
N SER A 53 3.58 -9.76 3.33
CA SER A 53 2.89 -11.03 3.56
C SER A 53 3.33 -11.70 4.87
N GLY A 54 2.42 -11.80 5.84
CA GLY A 54 2.62 -12.57 7.07
C GLY A 54 2.26 -11.89 8.39
N HIS A 55 1.96 -10.58 8.44
CA HIS A 55 1.61 -9.92 9.70
C HIS A 55 0.39 -8.98 9.60
N GLY A 56 -0.79 -9.51 9.94
CA GLY A 56 -1.82 -8.71 10.64
C GLY A 56 -3.10 -8.38 9.87
N HIS A 57 -3.07 -8.09 8.57
CA HIS A 57 -4.28 -7.79 7.79
C HIS A 57 -4.32 -8.58 6.47
N PRO A 58 -5.01 -9.73 6.42
CA PRO A 58 -4.93 -10.69 5.31
C PRO A 58 -5.56 -10.22 3.97
N MET A 59 -6.10 -8.99 3.89
CA MET A 59 -6.92 -8.56 2.75
C MET A 59 -6.40 -7.33 2.00
N ASP A 60 -5.51 -6.52 2.58
CA ASP A 60 -5.10 -5.24 1.99
C ASP A 60 -3.61 -5.24 1.69
N ASP A 61 -3.26 -4.90 0.45
CA ASP A 61 -1.88 -4.86 -0.02
C ASP A 61 -1.24 -3.50 0.38
N VAL A 62 -2.04 -2.42 0.36
CA VAL A 62 -1.62 -1.04 0.72
C VAL A 62 -2.71 -0.36 1.56
N VAL A 63 -2.32 0.26 2.67
CA VAL A 63 -3.19 1.12 3.49
C VAL A 63 -2.66 2.55 3.45
N VAL A 64 -3.54 3.48 3.08
CA VAL A 64 -3.23 4.91 3.00
C VAL A 64 -4.10 5.63 4.03
N GLU A 65 -3.51 6.35 4.97
CA GLU A 65 -4.29 7.26 5.80
C GLU A 65 -4.28 8.65 5.17
N PHE A 66 -5.45 9.28 5.15
CA PHE A 66 -5.61 10.65 4.70
C PHE A 66 -6.40 11.46 5.73
N GLU A 67 -6.21 12.78 5.71
CA GLU A 67 -6.88 13.70 6.62
C GLU A 67 -7.66 14.75 5.84
N ASP A 68 -8.93 14.92 6.20
CA ASP A 68 -9.77 16.01 5.70
C ASP A 68 -10.55 16.69 6.83
N THR A 69 -11.54 17.52 6.48
CA THR A 69 -12.35 18.27 7.44
C THR A 69 -13.14 17.39 8.43
N ALA A 70 -13.37 16.12 8.11
CA ALA A 70 -14.01 15.15 8.99
C ALA A 70 -12.99 14.29 9.77
N GLY A 71 -11.69 14.59 9.65
CA GLY A 71 -10.61 13.96 10.39
C GLY A 71 -9.87 12.87 9.60
N LYS A 72 -9.06 12.10 10.32
CA LYS A 72 -8.23 11.03 9.76
C LYS A 72 -9.07 9.82 9.37
N ARG A 73 -8.90 9.33 8.15
CA ARG A 73 -9.58 8.13 7.65
C ARG A 73 -8.62 7.23 6.87
N PRO A 74 -8.78 5.90 6.97
CA PRO A 74 -8.02 4.96 6.15
C PRO A 74 -8.69 4.75 4.79
N LEU A 75 -7.86 4.58 3.77
CA LEU A 75 -8.16 4.02 2.47
C LEU A 75 -7.38 2.72 2.33
N ALA A 76 -8.07 1.59 2.49
CA ALA A 76 -7.51 0.26 2.34
C ALA A 76 -7.64 -0.21 0.87
N LEU A 77 -6.53 -0.62 0.27
CA LEU A 77 -6.43 -0.97 -1.14
C LEU A 77 -5.99 -2.40 -1.31
N GLN A 78 -6.82 -3.15 -2.04
CA GLN A 78 -6.41 -4.43 -2.62
C GLN A 78 -6.01 -4.22 -4.08
N VAL A 79 -4.75 -4.50 -4.40
CA VAL A 79 -4.16 -4.21 -5.70
C VAL A 79 -4.26 -5.45 -6.60
N LYS A 80 -4.98 -5.32 -7.71
CA LYS A 80 -5.12 -6.39 -8.72
C LYS A 80 -4.72 -5.88 -10.10
N ARG A 81 -3.91 -6.68 -10.81
CA ARG A 81 -3.52 -6.41 -12.21
C ARG A 81 -4.61 -6.75 -13.23
N SER A 82 -5.57 -7.59 -12.86
CA SER A 82 -6.63 -8.08 -13.74
C SER A 82 -7.88 -8.40 -12.91
N LEU A 83 -9.02 -7.91 -13.36
CA LEU A 83 -10.33 -8.22 -12.79
C LEU A 83 -11.18 -8.88 -13.87
N ARG A 84 -11.74 -10.05 -13.58
CA ARG A 84 -12.69 -10.73 -14.46
C ARG A 84 -14.04 -10.80 -13.74
N ILE A 85 -15.04 -10.14 -14.32
CA ILE A 85 -16.43 -10.18 -13.86
C ILE A 85 -17.16 -11.10 -14.84
N THR A 86 -17.88 -12.10 -14.32
CA THR A 86 -18.63 -13.08 -15.14
C THR A 86 -20.07 -13.11 -14.69
#